data_AF-A0A1C5Q728-F1
#
_entry.id   AF-A0A1C5Q728-F1
#
_cell.length_a   1.000
_cell.length_b   1.000
_cell.length_c   1.000
_cell.angle_alpha   90.00
_cell.angle_beta   90.00
_cell.angle_gamma   90.00
#
_symmetry.space_group_name_H-M   'P 1'
#
loop_
_entity.id
_entity.type
_entity.pdbx_description
1 polymer ?
#
loop_
_entity_poly.entity_id
_entity_poly.type
_entity_poly.pdbx_seq_one_letter_code
_entity_poly.pdbx_strand_id
1 'polypeptide(L)'
;MNALFVLIFTCGGALAVGRGLDLALWTDWNTGLCTAGSVWLRYGGLWAALVVGIIAARKLARQPLVLRSACRPVGVTSVLGGVCVGLAGAVRLAVGMTGVGALVRAVLELVCAVWLIRLGRSWTHKGEYRLPGRSMTPAVLGTAVFYWGVLSRFMENSSSWHRVEPTAMVWQMLAALVFLSAMVRALWLPETSNGRQLCEAGICTFLLCFCWELPRVLVLLFHGIMAADLPEVLFGFGMCCIGALGLFTVARVAGSDGRPAIPRHAVG
;
A
#
# COMPACT_ATOMS: atom_id res chain seq x y z
N MET A 1 -23.84 -4.84 2.67
CA MET A 1 -22.40 -4.87 2.29
C MET A 1 -22.17 -6.16 1.52
N ASN A 2 -21.48 -6.14 0.36
CA ASN A 2 -21.22 -7.36 -0.42
C ASN A 2 -20.51 -8.41 0.45
N ALA A 3 -20.99 -9.67 0.42
CA ALA A 3 -20.43 -10.77 1.21
C ALA A 3 -18.92 -10.95 1.01
N LEU A 4 -18.40 -10.62 -0.18
CA LEU A 4 -16.97 -10.64 -0.47
C LEU A 4 -16.20 -9.58 0.32
N PHE A 5 -16.74 -8.37 0.47
CA PHE A 5 -16.11 -7.34 1.30
C PHE A 5 -16.17 -7.70 2.79
N VAL A 6 -17.28 -8.29 3.26
CA VAL A 6 -17.37 -8.82 4.62
C VAL A 6 -16.25 -9.84 4.86
N LEU A 7 -16.09 -10.82 3.95
CA LEU A 7 -15.03 -11.81 4.04
C LEU A 7 -13.63 -11.18 4.05
N ILE A 8 -13.36 -10.22 3.16
CA ILE A 8 -12.08 -9.51 3.10
C ILE A 8 -11.79 -8.76 4.41
N PHE A 9 -12.78 -8.06 4.97
CA PHE A 9 -12.63 -7.36 6.24
C PHE A 9 -12.45 -8.31 7.42
N THR A 10 -13.18 -9.43 7.47
CA THR A 10 -13.03 -10.44 8.52
C THR A 10 -11.64 -11.07 8.45
N CYS A 11 -11.17 -11.47 7.26
CA CYS A 11 -9.82 -12.02 7.09
C CYS A 11 -8.74 -11.00 7.40
N GLY A 12 -8.88 -9.75 6.93
CA GLY A 12 -7.94 -8.67 7.21
C GLY A 12 -7.89 -8.30 8.69
N GLY A 13 -9.04 -8.25 9.36
CA GLY A 13 -9.14 -8.02 10.80
C GLY A 13 -8.50 -9.15 11.60
N ALA A 14 -8.79 -10.40 11.26
CA ALA A 14 -8.15 -11.57 11.88
C ALA A 14 -6.63 -11.55 11.68
N LEU A 15 -6.15 -11.18 10.49
CA LEU A 15 -4.72 -11.04 10.20
C LEU A 15 -4.08 -9.94 11.06
N ALA A 16 -4.72 -8.77 11.17
CA ALA A 16 -4.22 -7.66 11.96
C ALA A 16 -4.17 -7.99 13.45
N VAL A 17 -5.23 -8.59 13.99
CA VAL A 17 -5.27 -9.02 15.40
C VAL A 17 -4.23 -10.11 15.65
N GLY A 18 -4.15 -11.12 14.79
CA GLY A 18 -3.15 -12.19 14.88
C GLY A 18 -1.72 -11.64 14.85
N ARG A 19 -1.43 -10.70 13.95
CA ARG A 19 -0.12 -10.05 13.89
C ARG A 19 0.17 -9.18 15.12
N GLY A 20 -0.83 -8.46 15.64
CA GLY A 20 -0.68 -7.67 16.87
C GLY A 20 -0.36 -8.54 18.08
N LEU A 21 -1.07 -9.67 18.25
CA LEU A 21 -0.78 -10.65 19.31
C LEU A 21 0.61 -11.27 19.14
N ASP A 22 0.98 -11.61 17.90
CA ASP A 22 2.29 -12.18 17.58
C ASP A 22 3.45 -11.25 17.93
N LEU A 23 3.31 -9.97 17.60
CA LEU A 23 4.25 -8.94 17.97
C LEU A 23 4.35 -8.79 19.50
N ALA A 24 3.20 -8.74 20.20
CA ALA A 24 3.17 -8.51 21.63
C ALA A 24 3.70 -9.70 22.47
N LEU A 25 3.47 -10.94 22.03
CA LEU A 25 3.67 -12.13 22.86
C LEU A 25 4.81 -13.04 22.39
N TRP A 26 5.08 -13.09 21.08
CA TRP A 26 5.90 -14.15 20.49
C TRP A 26 7.01 -13.66 19.55
N THR A 27 7.24 -12.36 19.49
CA THR A 27 8.29 -11.74 18.68
C THR A 27 9.26 -10.97 19.56
N ASP A 28 10.56 -11.20 19.37
CA ASP A 28 11.61 -10.39 19.98
C ASP A 28 11.72 -9.08 19.21
N TRP A 29 11.57 -7.97 19.91
CA TRP A 29 11.61 -6.62 19.37
C TRP A 29 12.99 -6.21 18.86
N ASN A 30 14.05 -6.69 19.50
CA ASN A 30 15.42 -6.29 19.15
C ASN A 30 15.90 -6.98 17.87
N THR A 31 15.52 -8.25 17.70
CA THR A 31 16.03 -9.08 16.61
C THR A 31 14.99 -9.36 15.51
N GLY A 32 13.70 -9.16 15.80
CA GLY A 32 12.59 -9.56 14.93
C GLY A 32 12.42 -11.07 14.81
N LEU A 33 13.09 -11.84 15.69
CA LEU A 33 13.00 -13.30 15.73
C LEU A 33 11.80 -13.77 16.54
N CYS A 34 11.38 -14.99 16.27
CA CYS A 34 10.30 -15.62 16.99
C CYS A 34 10.82 -16.13 18.35
N THR A 35 10.26 -15.64 19.46
CA THR A 35 10.62 -16.10 20.81
C THR A 35 9.97 -17.43 21.14
N ALA A 36 8.77 -17.67 20.60
CA ALA A 36 8.07 -18.94 20.70
C ALA A 36 7.26 -19.25 19.42
N GLY A 37 7.00 -20.54 19.22
CA GLY A 37 6.23 -21.05 18.09
C GLY A 37 6.99 -21.06 16.76
N SER A 38 6.47 -21.81 15.80
CA SER A 38 7.08 -21.95 14.48
C SER A 38 6.87 -20.69 13.62
N VAL A 39 7.94 -20.23 12.97
CA VAL A 39 7.91 -19.16 11.96
C VAL A 39 6.89 -19.47 10.85
N TRP A 40 6.74 -20.74 10.50
CA TRP A 40 5.83 -21.21 9.45
C TRP A 40 4.36 -20.97 9.77
N LEU A 41 3.96 -20.89 11.04
CA LEU A 41 2.58 -20.58 11.40
C LEU A 41 2.20 -19.14 11.01
N ARG A 42 3.15 -18.20 11.16
CA ARG A 42 2.97 -16.79 10.77
C ARG A 42 2.82 -16.66 9.26
N TYR A 43 3.72 -17.30 8.51
CA TYR A 43 3.61 -17.32 7.05
C TYR A 43 2.38 -18.08 6.58
N GLY A 44 1.99 -19.17 7.24
CA GLY A 44 0.79 -19.93 6.93
C GLY A 44 -0.47 -19.09 7.08
N GLY A 45 -0.60 -18.36 8.21
CA GLY A 45 -1.72 -17.43 8.43
C GLY A 45 -1.76 -16.29 7.41
N LEU A 46 -0.60 -15.68 7.13
CA LEU A 46 -0.47 -14.62 6.13
C LEU A 46 -0.86 -15.12 4.72
N TRP A 47 -0.36 -16.30 4.34
CA TRP A 47 -0.64 -16.91 3.05
C TRP A 47 -2.10 -17.30 2.90
N ALA A 48 -2.71 -17.87 3.95
CA ALA A 48 -4.15 -18.17 3.97
C ALA A 48 -5.00 -16.91 3.76
N ALA A 49 -4.69 -15.82 4.46
CA ALA A 49 -5.38 -14.54 4.29
C ALA A 49 -5.24 -14.01 2.86
N LEU A 50 -4.04 -14.06 2.27
CA LEU A 50 -3.77 -13.66 0.89
C LEU A 50 -4.56 -14.50 -0.12
N VAL A 51 -4.57 -15.83 0.02
CA VAL A 51 -5.30 -16.72 -0.89
C VAL A 51 -6.80 -16.44 -0.83
N VAL A 52 -7.37 -16.33 0.37
CA VAL A 52 -8.79 -16.00 0.54
C VAL A 52 -9.09 -14.63 -0.08
N GLY A 53 -8.24 -13.64 0.16
CA GLY A 53 -8.35 -12.30 -0.42
C GLY A 53 -8.31 -12.30 -1.95
N ILE A 54 -7.38 -13.05 -2.55
CA ILE A 54 -7.25 -13.17 -4.02
C ILE A 54 -8.48 -13.87 -4.61
N ILE A 55 -8.95 -14.95 -3.99
CA ILE A 55 -10.17 -15.65 -4.43
C ILE A 55 -11.38 -14.72 -4.37
N ALA A 56 -11.51 -13.93 -3.30
CA ALA A 56 -12.56 -12.94 -3.18
C ALA A 56 -12.44 -11.83 -4.25
N ALA A 57 -11.23 -11.29 -4.44
CA ALA A 57 -10.94 -10.25 -5.43
C ALA A 57 -11.27 -10.68 -6.87
N ARG A 58 -11.00 -11.95 -7.21
CA ARG A 58 -11.33 -12.54 -8.51
C ARG A 58 -12.82 -12.52 -8.83
N LYS A 59 -13.67 -12.55 -7.80
CA LYS A 59 -15.13 -12.55 -7.92
C LYS A 59 -15.75 -11.14 -7.93
N LEU A 60 -14.97 -10.08 -7.75
CA LEU A 60 -15.47 -8.70 -7.76
C LEU A 60 -15.66 -8.18 -9.19
N ALA A 61 -16.63 -7.26 -9.35
CA ALA A 61 -16.93 -6.57 -10.60
C ALA A 61 -15.75 -5.67 -11.06
N ARG A 62 -15.67 -5.40 -12.38
CA ARG A 62 -14.41 -5.03 -13.06
C ARG A 62 -14.55 -3.81 -13.97
N GLN A 63 -14.77 -2.64 -13.39
CA GLN A 63 -14.82 -1.38 -14.16
C GLN A 63 -13.67 -0.43 -13.79
N PRO A 64 -12.43 -0.69 -14.27
CA PRO A 64 -11.27 0.16 -13.93
C PRO A 64 -11.42 1.60 -14.43
N LEU A 65 -12.17 1.81 -15.53
CA LEU A 65 -12.46 3.13 -16.10
C LEU A 65 -13.10 4.11 -15.10
N VAL A 66 -13.82 3.58 -14.11
CA VAL A 66 -14.48 4.38 -13.06
C VAL A 66 -13.45 5.13 -12.21
N LEU A 67 -12.20 4.68 -12.16
CA LEU A 67 -11.11 5.41 -11.49
C LEU A 67 -10.79 6.76 -12.13
N ARG A 68 -11.14 6.97 -13.40
CA ARG A 68 -10.99 8.25 -14.11
C ARG A 68 -12.13 9.22 -13.81
N SER A 69 -12.58 9.25 -12.56
CA SER A 69 -13.54 10.24 -12.05
C SER A 69 -13.17 10.65 -10.63
N ALA A 70 -13.72 11.77 -10.15
CA ALA A 70 -13.42 12.27 -8.81
C ALA A 70 -13.87 11.26 -7.74
N CYS A 71 -13.05 11.06 -6.70
CA CYS A 71 -13.38 10.20 -5.57
C CYS A 71 -12.61 10.65 -4.34
N ARG A 72 -13.33 11.30 -3.43
CA ARG A 72 -12.74 11.84 -2.20
C ARG A 72 -12.02 10.79 -1.35
N PRO A 73 -12.55 9.59 -1.04
CA PRO A 73 -11.85 8.65 -0.17
C PRO A 73 -10.53 8.14 -0.78
N VAL A 74 -10.51 7.81 -2.08
CA VAL A 74 -9.29 7.43 -2.82
C VAL A 74 -8.30 8.61 -2.86
N GLY A 75 -8.79 9.82 -3.10
CA GLY A 75 -7.96 11.01 -3.12
C GLY A 75 -7.33 11.35 -1.76
N VAL A 76 -8.12 11.33 -0.69
CA VAL A 76 -7.67 11.63 0.68
C VAL A 76 -6.64 10.60 1.15
N THR A 77 -6.88 9.31 0.95
CA THR A 77 -5.91 8.27 1.33
C THR A 77 -4.60 8.38 0.57
N SER A 78 -4.65 8.71 -0.72
CA SER A 78 -3.44 9.00 -1.50
C SER A 78 -2.67 10.21 -0.97
N VAL A 79 -3.36 11.30 -0.60
CA VAL A 79 -2.71 12.48 0.00
C VAL A 79 -2.09 12.13 1.35
N LEU A 80 -2.83 11.45 2.24
CA LEU A 80 -2.31 11.05 3.56
C LEU A 80 -1.07 10.15 3.43
N GLY A 81 -1.12 9.16 2.53
CA GLY A 81 0.04 8.31 2.24
C GLY A 81 1.23 9.12 1.73
N GLY A 82 1.01 10.06 0.81
CA GLY A 82 2.05 10.95 0.33
C GLY A 82 2.64 11.84 1.43
N VAL A 83 1.82 12.38 2.34
CA VAL A 83 2.29 13.17 3.48
C VAL A 83 3.15 12.32 4.41
N CYS A 84 2.70 11.12 4.79
CA CYS A 84 3.46 10.22 5.67
C CYS A 84 4.81 9.82 5.05
N VAL A 85 4.82 9.42 3.78
CA VAL A 85 6.07 9.07 3.06
C VAL A 85 6.99 10.29 2.92
N GLY A 86 6.43 11.48 2.64
CA GLY A 86 7.21 12.71 2.52
C GLY A 86 7.84 13.15 3.84
N LEU A 87 7.10 13.04 4.94
CA LEU A 87 7.63 13.27 6.28
C LEU A 87 8.72 12.26 6.64
N ALA A 88 8.57 10.99 6.28
CA ALA A 88 9.62 9.98 6.47
C ALA A 88 10.93 10.39 5.78
N GLY A 89 10.85 10.81 4.51
CA GLY A 89 12.00 11.30 3.75
C GLY A 89 12.61 12.57 4.35
N ALA A 90 11.78 13.52 4.77
CA ALA A 90 12.24 14.78 5.37
C ALA A 90 12.95 14.55 6.73
N VAL A 91 12.38 13.72 7.60
CA VAL A 91 13.00 13.37 8.90
C VAL A 91 14.30 12.60 8.67
N ARG A 92 14.35 11.70 7.69
CA ARG A 92 15.57 10.96 7.33
C ARG A 92 16.72 11.88 6.92
N LEU A 93 16.43 12.98 6.24
CA LEU A 93 17.41 14.03 5.93
C LEU A 93 17.79 14.85 7.17
N ALA A 94 16.81 15.19 8.01
CA ALA A 94 17.02 16.03 9.19
C ALA A 94 17.83 15.34 10.30
N VAL A 95 17.61 14.05 10.53
CA VAL A 95 18.33 13.24 11.53
C VAL A 95 19.76 12.90 11.07
N GLY A 96 20.13 13.28 9.84
CA GLY A 96 21.51 13.17 9.37
C GLY A 96 21.97 11.72 9.19
N MET A 97 21.12 10.84 8.67
CA MET A 97 21.54 9.46 8.34
C MET A 97 22.68 9.51 7.29
N THR A 98 23.91 9.21 7.71
CA THR A 98 25.16 9.55 7.01
C THR A 98 25.53 8.65 5.81
N GLY A 99 24.61 7.82 5.33
CA GLY A 99 24.86 6.89 4.21
C GLY A 99 24.33 7.37 2.86
N VAL A 100 25.06 7.12 1.77
CA VAL A 100 24.58 7.38 0.40
C VAL A 100 23.24 6.68 0.14
N GLY A 101 23.08 5.45 0.64
CA GLY A 101 21.80 4.71 0.55
C GLY A 101 20.65 5.39 1.30
N ALA A 102 20.92 6.03 2.44
CA ALA A 102 19.94 6.79 3.20
C ALA A 102 19.50 8.07 2.46
N LEU A 103 20.45 8.77 1.82
CA LEU A 103 20.16 9.93 0.99
C LEU A 103 19.30 9.55 -0.22
N VAL A 104 19.70 8.49 -0.96
CA VAL A 104 18.93 7.97 -2.09
C VAL A 104 17.52 7.60 -1.64
N ARG A 105 17.40 6.89 -0.50
CA ARG A 105 16.11 6.52 0.06
C ARG A 105 15.23 7.74 0.36
N ALA A 106 15.77 8.77 1.00
CA ALA A 106 15.02 9.97 1.34
C ALA A 106 14.53 10.73 0.09
N VAL A 107 15.39 10.88 -0.93
CA VAL A 107 15.00 11.52 -2.20
C VAL A 107 13.86 10.74 -2.88
N LEU A 108 13.96 9.42 -2.94
CA LEU A 108 12.92 8.57 -3.52
C LEU A 108 11.60 8.66 -2.76
N GLU A 109 11.63 8.74 -1.43
CA GLU A 109 10.46 8.97 -0.59
C GLU A 109 9.79 10.33 -0.89
N LEU A 110 10.58 11.41 -1.02
CA LEU A 110 10.06 12.73 -1.39
C LEU A 110 9.44 12.73 -2.80
N VAL A 111 10.06 12.06 -3.77
CA VAL A 111 9.52 11.93 -5.13
C VAL A 111 8.19 11.15 -5.13
N CYS A 112 8.13 10.05 -4.37
CA CYS A 112 6.90 9.28 -4.17
C CYS A 112 5.80 10.13 -3.53
N ALA A 113 6.14 10.90 -2.49
CA ALA A 113 5.24 11.80 -1.80
C ALA A 113 4.62 12.84 -2.73
N VAL A 114 5.44 13.54 -3.51
CA VAL A 114 4.98 14.54 -4.48
C VAL A 114 4.01 13.92 -5.49
N TRP A 115 4.31 12.73 -5.98
CA TRP A 115 3.43 12.02 -6.91
C TRP A 115 2.10 11.63 -6.26
N LEU A 116 2.11 10.98 -5.09
CA LEU A 116 0.90 10.55 -4.38
C LEU A 116 0.01 11.74 -3.98
N ILE A 117 0.60 12.87 -3.58
CA ILE A 117 -0.15 14.09 -3.25
C ILE A 117 -0.80 14.68 -4.51
N ARG A 118 -0.06 14.80 -5.61
CA ARG A 118 -0.61 15.31 -6.88
C ARG A 118 -1.74 14.42 -7.39
N LEU A 119 -1.56 13.11 -7.31
CA LEU A 119 -2.58 12.14 -7.67
C LEU A 119 -3.81 12.24 -6.75
N GLY A 120 -3.61 12.31 -5.44
CA GLY A 120 -4.69 12.45 -4.48
C GLY A 120 -5.50 13.74 -4.68
N ARG A 121 -4.82 14.87 -4.93
CA ARG A 121 -5.47 16.16 -5.25
C ARG A 121 -6.31 16.09 -6.53
N SER A 122 -5.87 15.31 -7.53
CA SER A 122 -6.64 15.13 -8.76
C SER A 122 -8.00 14.46 -8.52
N TRP A 123 -8.08 13.55 -7.54
CA TRP A 123 -9.32 12.85 -7.17
C TRP A 123 -10.19 13.62 -6.17
N THR A 124 -9.64 14.55 -5.39
CA THR A 124 -10.40 15.37 -4.42
C THR A 124 -10.94 16.68 -5.00
N HIS A 125 -10.42 17.12 -6.15
CA HIS A 125 -10.86 18.36 -6.80
C HIS A 125 -12.36 18.32 -7.14
N LYS A 126 -13.08 19.41 -6.86
CA LYS A 126 -14.55 19.52 -7.05
C LYS A 126 -14.96 19.71 -8.53
N GLY A 127 -14.03 20.05 -9.42
CA GLY A 127 -14.27 20.21 -10.85
C GLY A 127 -14.19 18.88 -11.63
N GLU A 128 -14.15 18.98 -12.96
CA GLU A 128 -13.91 17.81 -13.82
C GLU A 128 -12.60 17.11 -13.42
N TYR A 129 -12.69 15.78 -13.27
CA TYR A 129 -11.51 14.97 -12.99
C TYR A 129 -10.50 15.12 -14.13
N ARG A 130 -9.27 15.49 -13.78
CA ARG A 130 -8.15 15.58 -14.72
C ARG A 130 -7.00 14.74 -14.19
N LEU A 131 -6.40 13.92 -15.05
CA LEU A 131 -5.20 13.19 -14.66
C LEU A 131 -4.08 14.16 -14.28
N PRO A 132 -3.27 13.83 -13.26
CA PRO A 132 -2.12 14.63 -12.85
C PRO A 132 -1.01 14.52 -13.92
N GLY A 133 -1.15 15.27 -15.00
CA GLY A 133 -0.23 15.31 -16.14
C GLY A 133 -0.55 14.29 -17.24
N ARG A 134 0.00 14.55 -18.44
CA ARG A 134 -0.16 13.67 -19.62
C ARG A 134 0.85 12.51 -19.67
N SER A 135 1.88 12.53 -18.81
CA SER A 135 2.95 11.51 -18.81
C SER A 135 2.86 10.58 -17.60
N MET A 136 3.29 9.32 -17.79
CA MET A 136 3.46 8.33 -16.73
C MET A 136 4.78 8.48 -15.96
N THR A 137 5.74 9.27 -16.45
CA THR A 137 7.05 9.49 -15.83
C THR A 137 6.98 9.76 -14.32
N PRO A 138 6.14 10.67 -13.79
CA PRO A 138 6.07 10.91 -12.34
C PRO A 138 5.60 9.67 -11.56
N ALA A 139 4.79 8.80 -12.16
CA ALA A 139 4.34 7.58 -11.52
C ALA A 139 5.43 6.49 -11.48
N VAL A 140 6.22 6.39 -12.56
CA VAL A 140 7.37 5.48 -12.60
C VAL A 140 8.42 5.92 -11.59
N LEU A 141 8.76 7.22 -11.57
CA LEU A 141 9.69 7.77 -10.58
C LEU A 141 9.15 7.66 -9.15
N GLY A 142 7.86 7.89 -8.94
CA GLY A 142 7.22 7.78 -7.63
C GLY A 142 7.22 6.35 -7.07
N THR A 143 7.24 5.32 -7.93
CA THR A 143 7.31 3.92 -7.50
C THR A 143 8.74 3.39 -7.32
N ALA A 144 9.76 4.14 -7.75
CA ALA A 144 11.18 3.77 -7.60
C ALA A 144 11.60 3.52 -6.14
N VAL A 145 10.94 4.19 -5.18
CA VAL A 145 11.15 3.95 -3.74
C VAL A 145 10.90 2.51 -3.32
N PHE A 146 9.93 1.82 -3.94
CA PHE A 146 9.61 0.43 -3.61
C PHE A 146 10.64 -0.52 -4.20
N TYR A 147 11.10 -0.26 -5.44
CA TYR A 147 12.20 -1.02 -6.04
C TYR A 147 13.48 -0.91 -5.21
N TRP A 148 13.87 0.32 -4.85
CA TRP A 148 15.02 0.57 -3.99
C TRP A 148 14.87 -0.13 -2.65
N GLY A 149 13.69 -0.06 -2.02
CA GLY A 149 13.41 -0.70 -0.74
C GLY A 149 13.50 -2.23 -0.78
N VAL A 150 13.06 -2.86 -1.87
CA VAL A 150 13.25 -4.32 -2.05
C VAL A 150 14.73 -4.64 -2.16
N LEU A 151 15.47 -3.95 -3.02
CA LEU A 151 16.89 -4.19 -3.24
C LEU A 151 17.71 -3.97 -1.96
N SER A 152 17.49 -2.85 -1.27
CA SER A 152 18.23 -2.50 -0.05
C SER A 152 17.99 -3.53 1.06
N ARG A 153 16.77 -4.07 1.19
CA ARG A 153 16.49 -5.12 2.19
C ARG A 153 17.19 -6.44 1.89
N PHE A 154 17.40 -6.80 0.63
CA PHE A 154 18.22 -7.98 0.30
C PHE A 154 19.72 -7.75 0.55
N MET A 155 20.21 -6.53 0.30
CA MET A 155 21.63 -6.19 0.40
C MET A 155 22.11 -5.84 1.82
N GLU A 156 21.33 -5.08 2.58
CA GLU A 156 21.74 -4.52 3.88
C GLU A 156 21.21 -5.33 5.07
N ASN A 157 20.09 -6.04 4.87
CA ASN A 157 19.40 -6.74 5.94
C ASN A 157 18.73 -8.01 5.41
N SER A 158 19.53 -8.89 4.80
CA SER A 158 19.07 -9.98 3.94
C SER A 158 17.86 -10.69 4.52
N SER A 159 16.74 -10.67 3.78
CA SER A 159 15.53 -11.37 4.19
C SER A 159 15.87 -12.84 4.40
N SER A 160 15.97 -13.25 5.66
CA SER A 160 16.13 -14.64 6.04
C SER A 160 14.74 -15.17 6.33
N TRP A 161 14.43 -16.38 5.86
CA TRP A 161 13.12 -17.00 6.06
C TRP A 161 12.72 -17.06 7.55
N HIS A 162 13.69 -17.06 8.47
CA HIS A 162 13.48 -17.03 9.93
C HIS A 162 13.13 -15.65 10.51
N ARG A 163 13.44 -14.56 9.80
CA ARG A 163 13.08 -13.18 10.19
C ARG A 163 11.84 -12.78 9.40
N VAL A 164 10.68 -12.95 10.04
CA VAL A 164 9.38 -12.67 9.41
C VAL A 164 9.27 -11.22 9.01
N GLU A 165 9.79 -10.30 9.83
CA GLU A 165 9.58 -8.88 9.62
C GLU A 165 10.30 -8.32 8.38
N PRO A 166 11.62 -8.49 8.20
CA PRO A 166 12.30 -8.09 6.96
C PRO A 166 11.70 -8.74 5.71
N THR A 167 11.25 -9.99 5.82
CA THR A 167 10.64 -10.72 4.70
C THR A 167 9.27 -10.15 4.34
N ALA A 168 8.42 -9.88 5.33
CA ALA A 168 7.11 -9.28 5.13
C ALA A 168 7.20 -7.87 4.52
N MET A 169 8.21 -7.08 4.91
CA MET A 169 8.45 -5.77 4.30
C MET A 169 8.73 -5.85 2.79
N VAL A 170 9.51 -6.85 2.35
CA VAL A 170 9.72 -7.08 0.92
C VAL A 170 8.39 -7.38 0.23
N TRP A 171 7.55 -8.22 0.82
CA TRP A 171 6.25 -8.57 0.24
C TRP A 171 5.31 -7.36 0.19
N GLN A 172 5.32 -6.49 1.20
CA GLN A 172 4.58 -5.24 1.22
C GLN A 172 5.04 -4.28 0.12
N MET A 173 6.35 -4.08 -0.05
CA MET A 173 6.89 -3.20 -1.09
C MET A 173 6.53 -3.72 -2.48
N LEU A 174 6.60 -5.04 -2.69
CA LEU A 174 6.16 -5.68 -3.94
C LEU A 174 4.65 -5.54 -4.17
N ALA A 175 3.83 -5.73 -3.14
CA ALA A 175 2.38 -5.57 -3.24
C ALA A 175 2.01 -4.11 -3.61
N ALA A 176 2.57 -3.13 -2.89
CA ALA A 176 2.41 -1.72 -3.19
C ALA A 176 2.85 -1.41 -4.63
N LEU A 177 4.00 -1.91 -5.06
CA LEU A 177 4.51 -1.71 -6.41
C LEU A 177 3.57 -2.29 -7.48
N VAL A 178 3.12 -3.53 -7.31
CA VAL A 178 2.22 -4.20 -8.26
C VAL A 178 0.88 -3.48 -8.33
N PHE A 179 0.32 -3.08 -7.18
CA PHE A 179 -0.92 -2.32 -7.13
C PHE A 179 -0.81 -0.95 -7.79
N LEU A 180 0.21 -0.17 -7.42
CA LEU A 180 0.44 1.16 -7.99
C LEU A 180 0.69 1.07 -9.50
N SER A 181 1.39 0.04 -9.96
CA SER A 181 1.58 -0.23 -11.39
C SER A 181 0.26 -0.55 -12.10
N ALA A 182 -0.57 -1.42 -11.52
CA ALA A 182 -1.90 -1.74 -12.06
C ALA A 182 -2.83 -0.52 -12.07
N MET A 183 -2.77 0.31 -11.04
CA MET A 183 -3.54 1.55 -10.92
C MET A 183 -3.09 2.58 -11.96
N VAL A 184 -1.79 2.75 -12.17
CA VAL A 184 -1.24 3.63 -13.21
C VAL A 184 -1.66 3.16 -14.60
N ARG A 185 -1.66 1.85 -14.87
CA ARG A 185 -2.21 1.30 -16.13
C ARG A 185 -3.69 1.63 -16.27
N ALA A 186 -4.49 1.45 -15.22
CA ALA A 186 -5.92 1.78 -15.25
C ALA A 186 -6.20 3.27 -15.53
N LEU A 187 -5.30 4.15 -15.10
CA LEU A 187 -5.44 5.59 -15.25
C LEU A 187 -4.92 6.13 -16.60
N TRP A 188 -3.71 5.72 -17.01
CA TRP A 188 -3.04 6.25 -18.20
C TRP A 188 -3.17 5.37 -19.45
N LEU A 189 -3.38 4.05 -19.33
CA LEU A 189 -3.56 3.11 -20.44
C LEU A 189 -4.83 2.25 -20.25
N PRO A 190 -6.03 2.87 -20.25
CA PRO A 190 -7.28 2.17 -19.96
C PRO A 190 -7.57 1.01 -20.91
N GLU A 191 -7.12 1.08 -22.17
CA GLU A 191 -7.29 0.04 -23.19
C GLU A 191 -6.58 -1.27 -22.84
N THR A 192 -5.46 -1.18 -22.11
CA THR A 192 -4.66 -2.35 -21.68
C THR A 192 -4.94 -2.76 -20.23
N SER A 193 -5.85 -2.06 -19.56
CA SER A 193 -6.07 -2.21 -18.13
C SER A 193 -6.88 -3.45 -17.80
N ASN A 194 -6.28 -4.35 -17.02
CA ASN A 194 -6.97 -5.52 -16.49
C ASN A 194 -7.58 -5.24 -15.11
N GLY A 195 -8.91 -5.03 -15.05
CA GLY A 195 -9.63 -4.79 -13.81
C GLY A 195 -9.49 -5.91 -12.78
N ARG A 196 -9.28 -7.16 -13.21
CA ARG A 196 -9.04 -8.30 -12.30
C ARG A 196 -7.68 -8.16 -11.61
N GLN A 197 -6.62 -7.87 -12.37
CA GLN A 197 -5.29 -7.68 -11.80
C GLN A 197 -5.29 -6.52 -10.81
N LEU A 198 -5.98 -5.42 -11.13
CA LEU A 198 -6.12 -4.28 -10.23
C LEU A 198 -6.82 -4.66 -8.91
N CYS A 199 -7.90 -5.44 -8.98
CA CYS A 199 -8.60 -5.91 -7.78
C CYS A 199 -7.73 -6.86 -6.94
N GLU A 200 -7.07 -7.83 -7.57
CA GLU A 200 -6.17 -8.76 -6.88
C GLU A 200 -5.02 -8.01 -6.19
N ALA A 201 -4.37 -7.09 -6.90
CA ALA A 201 -3.27 -6.30 -6.36
C ALA A 201 -3.75 -5.34 -5.24
N GLY A 202 -4.91 -4.72 -5.40
CA GLY A 202 -5.48 -3.82 -4.39
C GLY A 202 -5.82 -4.54 -3.08
N ILE A 203 -6.38 -5.75 -3.16
CA ILE A 203 -6.65 -6.57 -1.96
C ILE A 203 -5.36 -7.11 -1.33
N CYS A 204 -4.38 -7.54 -2.12
CA CYS A 204 -3.07 -7.95 -1.58
C CYS A 204 -2.39 -6.79 -0.84
N THR A 205 -2.44 -5.59 -1.41
CA THR A 205 -1.87 -4.38 -0.81
C THR A 205 -2.63 -3.99 0.47
N PHE A 206 -3.95 -4.14 0.51
CA PHE A 206 -4.71 -3.96 1.73
C PHE A 206 -4.27 -4.93 2.84
N LEU A 207 -4.21 -6.23 2.55
CA LEU A 207 -3.84 -7.24 3.55
C LEU A 207 -2.40 -7.07 4.04
N LEU A 208 -1.46 -6.79 3.14
CA LEU A 208 -0.03 -6.68 3.49
C LEU A 208 0.33 -5.30 4.05
N CYS A 209 -0.05 -4.23 3.35
CA CYS A 209 0.40 -2.89 3.67
C CYS A 209 -0.50 -2.20 4.70
N PHE A 210 -1.75 -2.65 4.92
CA PHE A 210 -2.61 -2.13 5.99
C PHE A 210 -2.79 -3.15 7.12
N CYS A 211 -3.36 -4.33 6.86
CA CYS A 211 -3.70 -5.26 7.94
C CYS A 211 -2.47 -5.83 8.66
N TRP A 212 -1.42 -6.19 7.93
CA TRP A 212 -0.18 -6.68 8.55
C TRP A 212 0.69 -5.56 9.13
N GLU A 213 0.79 -4.42 8.44
CA GLU A 213 1.69 -3.33 8.83
C GLU A 213 1.15 -2.48 9.98
N LEU A 214 -0.16 -2.24 10.05
CA LEU A 214 -0.75 -1.36 11.05
C LEU A 214 -0.45 -1.81 12.49
N PRO A 215 -0.58 -3.10 12.87
CA PRO A 215 -0.17 -3.56 14.19
C PRO A 215 1.28 -3.24 14.51
N ARG A 216 2.22 -3.46 13.58
CA ARG A 216 3.64 -3.12 13.77
C ARG A 216 3.83 -1.64 14.06
N VAL A 217 3.27 -0.78 13.21
CA VAL A 217 3.41 0.68 13.32
C VAL A 217 2.84 1.18 14.64
N LEU A 218 1.68 0.65 15.06
CA LEU A 218 1.09 0.99 16.35
C LEU A 218 1.98 0.56 17.50
N VAL A 219 2.56 -0.65 17.46
CA VAL A 219 3.40 -1.10 18.57
C VAL A 219 4.70 -0.29 18.66
N LEU A 220 5.33 0.06 17.53
CA LEU A 220 6.48 0.97 17.48
C LEU A 220 6.15 2.33 18.09
N LEU A 221 4.94 2.86 17.84
CA LEU A 221 4.47 4.12 18.41
C LEU A 221 4.35 4.06 19.94
N PHE A 222 3.91 2.93 20.50
CA PHE A 222 3.65 2.78 21.93
C PHE A 222 4.88 2.36 22.78
N HIS A 223 5.92 1.77 22.18
CA HIS A 223 7.10 1.29 22.93
C HIS A 223 8.20 2.33 23.15
N GLY A 224 7.94 3.61 22.82
CA GLY A 224 8.90 4.70 22.95
C GLY A 224 9.77 4.83 21.69
N ILE A 225 9.43 5.80 20.85
CA ILE A 225 10.12 6.02 19.57
C ILE A 225 11.38 6.85 19.83
N MET A 226 12.55 6.37 19.40
CA MET A 226 13.72 7.23 19.29
C MET A 226 13.65 8.08 18.02
N ALA A 227 14.30 9.24 18.00
CA ALA A 227 14.29 10.10 16.81
C ALA A 227 14.77 9.36 15.53
N ALA A 228 15.61 8.34 15.68
CA ALA A 228 16.08 7.48 14.59
C ALA A 228 15.01 6.53 14.01
N ASP A 229 14.00 6.15 14.78
CA ASP A 229 12.93 5.23 14.36
C ASP A 229 11.77 5.96 13.67
N LEU A 230 11.67 7.28 13.88
CA LEU A 230 10.59 8.12 13.37
C LEU A 230 10.43 8.03 11.83
N PRO A 231 11.48 8.02 11.00
CA PRO A 231 11.36 7.78 9.57
C PRO A 231 10.71 6.44 9.21
N GLU A 232 10.99 5.38 9.97
CA GLU A 232 10.40 4.06 9.72
C GLU A 232 8.93 4.02 10.10
N VAL A 233 8.56 4.59 11.24
CA VAL A 233 7.16 4.71 11.69
C VAL A 233 6.33 5.51 10.68
N LEU A 234 6.84 6.66 10.24
CA LEU A 234 6.18 7.51 9.23
C LEU A 234 6.04 6.79 7.89
N PHE A 235 7.08 6.08 7.46
CA PHE A 235 7.00 5.29 6.23
C PHE A 235 5.98 4.15 6.35
N GLY A 236 5.92 3.47 7.50
CA GLY A 236 4.91 2.46 7.81
C GLY A 236 3.48 3.00 7.77
N PHE A 237 3.23 4.19 8.32
CA PHE A 237 1.93 4.87 8.14
C PHE A 237 1.63 5.18 6.66
N GLY A 238 2.66 5.53 5.89
CA GLY A 238 2.57 5.67 4.43
C GLY A 238 2.14 4.39 3.75
N MET A 239 2.73 3.25 4.12
CA MET A 239 2.34 1.92 3.64
C MET A 239 0.90 1.56 4.02
N CYS A 240 0.48 1.84 5.24
CA CYS A 240 -0.91 1.69 5.68
C CYS A 240 -1.87 2.50 4.80
N CYS A 241 -1.53 3.76 4.50
CA CYS A 241 -2.35 4.58 3.62
C CYS A 241 -2.41 4.03 2.18
N ILE A 242 -1.33 3.44 1.66
CA ILE A 242 -1.31 2.76 0.35
C ILE A 242 -2.16 1.48 0.40
N GLY A 243 -2.15 0.74 1.51
CA GLY A 243 -3.04 -0.41 1.73
C GLY A 243 -4.52 -0.02 1.75
N ALA A 244 -4.86 1.06 2.45
CA ALA A 244 -6.21 1.62 2.45
C ALA A 244 -6.62 2.15 1.07
N LEU A 245 -5.71 2.79 0.34
CA LEU A 245 -5.90 3.21 -1.05
C LEU A 245 -6.23 2.00 -1.94
N GLY A 246 -5.53 0.87 -1.75
CA GLY A 246 -5.84 -0.40 -2.40
C GLY A 246 -7.29 -0.81 -2.19
N LEU A 247 -7.74 -0.89 -0.94
CA LEU A 247 -9.12 -1.25 -0.60
C LEU A 247 -10.16 -0.29 -1.21
N PHE A 248 -9.97 1.03 -1.08
CA PHE A 248 -10.91 2.00 -1.64
C PHE A 248 -10.97 1.97 -3.16
N THR A 249 -9.83 1.71 -3.81
CA THR A 249 -9.75 1.50 -5.26
C THR A 249 -10.58 0.30 -5.68
N VAL A 250 -10.43 -0.84 -4.98
CA VAL A 250 -11.22 -2.05 -5.25
C VAL A 250 -12.71 -1.84 -4.97
N ALA A 251 -13.05 -1.24 -3.84
CA ALA A 251 -14.44 -0.92 -3.50
C ALA A 251 -15.12 -0.08 -4.58
N ARG A 252 -14.40 0.89 -5.14
CA ARG A 252 -14.89 1.73 -6.23
C ARG A 252 -15.08 0.97 -7.54
N VAL A 253 -14.09 0.16 -7.92
CA VAL A 253 -14.13 -0.63 -9.17
C VAL A 253 -15.20 -1.72 -9.10
N ALA A 254 -15.44 -2.28 -7.91
CA ALA A 254 -16.41 -3.34 -7.67
C ALA A 254 -17.83 -2.82 -7.40
N GLY A 255 -17.98 -1.60 -6.87
CA GLY A 255 -19.27 -0.98 -6.55
C GLY A 255 -19.89 -0.16 -7.69
N SER A 256 -19.22 -0.06 -8.84
CA SER A 256 -19.84 0.50 -10.04
C SER A 256 -20.80 -0.54 -10.62
N ASP A 257 -22.08 -0.41 -10.30
CA ASP A 257 -23.18 -1.25 -10.77
C ASP A 257 -23.33 -1.20 -12.29
N GLY A 258 -22.41 -1.80 -13.06
CA GLY A 258 -22.63 -2.27 -14.44
C GLY A 258 -23.00 -1.22 -15.51
N ARG A 259 -23.44 -0.02 -15.14
CA ARG A 259 -24.06 0.95 -16.02
C ARG A 259 -22.94 1.74 -16.67
N PRO A 260 -22.76 1.61 -17.99
CA PRO A 260 -21.88 2.53 -18.69
C PRO A 260 -22.36 3.94 -18.37
N ALA A 261 -21.44 4.82 -17.99
CA ALA A 261 -21.72 6.24 -17.99
C ALA A 261 -22.09 6.61 -19.43
N ILE A 262 -23.40 6.75 -19.69
CA ILE A 262 -23.89 7.28 -20.97
C ILE A 262 -23.23 8.65 -21.11
N PRO A 263 -22.42 8.88 -22.17
CA PRO A 263 -21.89 10.21 -22.43
C PRO A 263 -23.07 11.15 -22.58
N ARG A 264 -23.16 12.20 -21.76
CA ARG A 264 -24.20 13.25 -21.85
C ARG A 264 -24.06 14.14 -23.10
N HIS A 265 -23.46 13.63 -24.16
CA HIS A 265 -23.26 14.31 -25.45
C HIS A 265 -24.03 13.66 -26.61
N ALA A 266 -24.93 12.70 -26.33
CA ALA A 266 -25.73 12.02 -27.36
C ALA A 266 -27.26 12.28 -27.22
N VAL A 267 -27.65 13.40 -26.59
CA VAL A 267 -29.03 13.89 -26.65
C VAL A 267 -28.98 15.35 -27.05
N GLY A 268 -29.01 15.57 -28.36
CA GLY A 268 -29.03 16.85 -29.05
C GLY A 268 -29.29 16.57 -30.52
#